data_AF-A0A7W9QCZ1-F1
#
_entry.id   AF-A0A7W9QCZ1-F1
#
_cell.length_a   1.000
_cell.length_b   1.000
_cell.length_c   1.000
_cell.angle_alpha   90.00
_cell.angle_beta   90.00
_cell.angle_gamma   90.00
#
_symmetry.space_group_name_H-M   'P 1'
#
loop_
_entity.id
_entity.type
_entity.pdbx_description
1 polymer ?
#
loop_
_entity_poly.entity_id
_entity_poly.type
_entity_poly.pdbx_seq_one_letter_code
_entity_poly.pdbx_strand_id
1 'polypeptide(L)'
;MDRQRAHDAQGARGARGGQKAEQTRQLGAAGRPAGRLSAKREAILRAAVEVFLREGYARASVDAIAEEAGVAKQTVYNHFGDKERLFLAAVEGERQRVAASFTPHTSANAPTTWDVPVRPVGPMGPAEPRGPALARDAGARGALEALAWLDARAALAAYGRQVLTALLDERASALRRLIIAEAERHPSLRPACAQGEPEQLVTAGAELLRRRSEIGELTVPDPEVAARQLVALLVQRGLHASVYGTQPLTDEEAVTLCDEAAELFVRAYRA
;
A
#
# COMPACT_ATOMS: atom_id res chain seq x y z
N MET A 1 -16.71 -73.19 30.09
CA MET A 1 -17.71 -73.77 29.17
C MET A 1 -18.84 -72.77 29.10
N ASP A 2 -18.69 -71.74 28.27
CA ASP A 2 -19.09 -71.66 26.86
C ASP A 2 -20.58 -71.29 26.69
N ARG A 3 -20.80 -70.27 25.85
CA ARG A 3 -22.07 -69.75 25.29
C ARG A 3 -22.99 -68.95 26.23
N GLN A 4 -22.96 -67.62 26.09
CA GLN A 4 -23.99 -66.91 25.29
C GLN A 4 -23.67 -65.41 25.25
N ARG A 5 -22.88 -65.02 24.23
CA ARG A 5 -22.82 -63.65 23.72
C ARG A 5 -23.98 -63.48 22.75
N ALA A 6 -24.98 -62.68 23.10
CA ALA A 6 -25.87 -62.02 22.15
C ALA A 6 -26.80 -61.09 22.92
N HIS A 7 -26.37 -59.84 23.14
CA HIS A 7 -27.19 -58.66 22.93
C HIS A 7 -26.34 -57.40 23.16
N ASP A 8 -26.57 -56.42 22.29
CA ASP A 8 -26.32 -55.00 22.49
C ASP A 8 -24.88 -54.48 22.30
N ALA A 9 -24.60 -54.04 21.07
CA ALA A 9 -24.32 -52.63 20.79
C ALA A 9 -23.77 -52.49 19.36
N GLN A 10 -24.68 -52.66 18.40
CA GLN A 10 -24.52 -52.26 17.00
C GLN A 10 -24.50 -50.71 16.96
N GLY A 11 -23.33 -50.08 16.90
CA GLY A 11 -23.27 -48.62 17.01
C GLY A 11 -21.94 -47.98 16.63
N ALA A 12 -21.27 -48.42 15.56
CA ALA A 12 -20.09 -47.71 15.07
C ALA A 12 -19.73 -48.10 13.62
N ARG A 13 -20.48 -47.66 12.60
CA ARG A 13 -20.03 -47.79 11.19
C ARG A 13 -20.58 -46.78 10.17
N GLY A 14 -21.24 -45.70 10.60
CA GLY A 14 -21.85 -44.71 9.69
C GLY A 14 -21.09 -43.40 9.44
N ALA A 15 -19.99 -43.10 10.15
CA ALA A 15 -19.47 -41.72 10.25
C ALA A 15 -18.26 -41.37 9.36
N ARG A 16 -17.79 -42.24 8.45
CA ARG A 16 -16.59 -41.97 7.61
C ARG A 16 -16.86 -41.59 6.15
N GLY A 17 -18.11 -41.65 5.68
CA GLY A 17 -18.48 -41.32 4.29
C GLY A 17 -18.78 -39.82 4.05
N GLY A 18 -19.26 -39.09 5.08
CA GLY A 18 -19.69 -37.70 4.94
C GLY A 18 -18.54 -36.68 4.94
N GLN A 19 -17.50 -36.90 5.75
CA GLN A 19 -16.41 -35.94 5.92
C GLN A 19 -15.52 -35.78 4.67
N LYS A 20 -15.38 -36.83 3.86
CA LYS A 20 -14.58 -36.80 2.62
C LYS A 20 -15.31 -36.08 1.47
N ALA A 21 -16.64 -36.05 1.46
CA ALA A 21 -17.42 -35.28 0.49
C ALA A 21 -17.48 -33.78 0.85
N GLU A 22 -17.36 -33.45 2.13
CA GLU A 22 -17.37 -32.07 2.65
C GLU A 22 -16.00 -31.40 2.54
N GLN A 23 -14.90 -32.14 2.77
CA GLN A 23 -13.53 -31.67 2.52
C GLN A 23 -13.26 -31.40 1.03
N THR A 24 -13.80 -32.23 0.13
CA THR A 24 -13.68 -32.00 -1.33
C THR A 24 -14.55 -30.83 -1.81
N ARG A 25 -15.61 -30.44 -1.07
CA ARG A 25 -16.40 -29.22 -1.34
C ARG A 25 -15.74 -27.94 -0.80
N GLN A 26 -15.03 -28.02 0.33
CA GLN A 26 -14.32 -26.88 0.91
C GLN A 26 -13.02 -26.52 0.17
N LEU A 27 -12.31 -27.49 -0.41
CA LEU A 27 -11.12 -27.24 -1.24
C LEU A 27 -11.44 -26.67 -2.64
N GLY A 28 -12.72 -26.70 -3.06
CA GLY A 28 -13.19 -26.12 -4.33
C GLY A 28 -13.79 -24.71 -4.22
N ALA A 29 -13.81 -24.10 -3.03
CA ALA A 29 -14.46 -22.81 -2.79
C ALA A 29 -13.51 -21.59 -2.87
N ALA A 30 -12.20 -21.81 -2.84
CA ALA A 30 -11.18 -20.73 -2.88
C ALA A 30 -10.84 -20.20 -4.30
N GLY A 31 -11.60 -20.58 -5.33
CA GLY A 31 -11.32 -20.25 -6.73
C GLY A 31 -12.50 -19.69 -7.56
N ARG A 32 -13.57 -19.18 -6.93
CA ARG A 32 -14.81 -18.71 -7.57
C ARG A 32 -14.90 -17.16 -7.62
N PRO A 33 -15.78 -16.57 -8.46
CA PRO A 33 -15.56 -15.44 -9.40
C PRO A 33 -15.13 -14.09 -8.84
N ALA A 34 -15.06 -13.89 -7.52
CA ALA A 34 -14.68 -12.63 -6.90
C ALA A 34 -13.25 -12.19 -7.28
N GLY A 35 -12.29 -13.12 -7.33
CA GLY A 35 -10.90 -12.80 -7.73
C GLY A 35 -10.74 -12.49 -9.22
N ARG A 36 -11.59 -13.07 -10.08
CA ARG A 36 -11.59 -12.74 -11.53
C ARG A 36 -12.29 -11.40 -11.79
N LEU A 37 -13.33 -11.09 -11.02
CA LEU A 37 -14.02 -9.81 -11.05
C LEU A 37 -13.13 -8.68 -10.52
N SER A 38 -12.34 -8.92 -9.46
CA SER A 38 -11.35 -7.94 -8.97
C SER A 38 -10.23 -7.71 -9.98
N ALA A 39 -9.67 -8.77 -10.58
CA ALA A 39 -8.62 -8.65 -11.59
C ALA A 39 -9.09 -7.87 -12.84
N LYS A 40 -10.31 -8.14 -13.32
CA LYS A 40 -10.91 -7.35 -14.42
C LYS A 40 -11.14 -5.90 -14.03
N ARG A 41 -11.65 -5.67 -12.81
CA ARG A 41 -11.86 -4.31 -12.29
C ARG A 41 -10.55 -3.53 -12.24
N GLU A 42 -9.47 -4.15 -11.74
CA GLU A 42 -8.13 -3.56 -11.69
C GLU A 42 -7.55 -3.28 -13.07
N ALA A 43 -7.74 -4.19 -14.04
CA ALA A 43 -7.33 -3.97 -15.43
C ALA A 43 -8.03 -2.76 -16.04
N ILE A 44 -9.34 -2.62 -15.82
CA ILE A 44 -10.11 -1.46 -16.29
C ILE A 44 -9.62 -0.17 -15.62
N LEU A 45 -9.36 -0.17 -14.31
CA LEU A 45 -8.85 1.01 -13.61
C LEU A 45 -7.47 1.44 -14.11
N ARG A 46 -6.59 0.47 -14.38
CA ARG A 46 -5.25 0.75 -14.92
C ARG A 46 -5.34 1.39 -16.31
N ALA A 47 -6.08 0.76 -17.22
CA ALA A 47 -6.33 1.27 -18.56
C ALA A 47 -7.02 2.65 -18.53
N ALA A 48 -7.98 2.85 -17.61
CA ALA A 48 -8.65 4.12 -17.44
C ALA A 48 -7.65 5.24 -17.11
N VAL A 49 -6.74 5.03 -16.15
CA VAL A 49 -5.71 6.04 -15.83
C VAL A 49 -4.84 6.32 -17.06
N GLU A 50 -4.36 5.30 -17.77
CA GLU A 50 -3.50 5.49 -18.94
C GLU A 50 -4.20 6.32 -20.02
N VAL A 51 -5.46 5.99 -20.35
CA VAL A 51 -6.26 6.73 -21.33
C VAL A 51 -6.55 8.16 -20.86
N PHE A 52 -6.95 8.36 -19.60
CA PHE A 52 -7.22 9.69 -19.07
C PHE A 52 -5.99 10.60 -19.06
N LEU A 53 -4.81 10.05 -18.74
CA LEU A 53 -3.56 10.80 -18.75
C LEU A 53 -3.09 11.11 -20.17
N ARG A 54 -3.27 10.18 -21.11
CA ARG A 54 -2.89 10.35 -22.52
C ARG A 54 -3.78 11.34 -23.26
N GLU A 55 -5.10 11.27 -23.07
CA GLU A 55 -6.07 11.99 -23.90
C GLU A 55 -6.68 13.22 -23.21
N GLY A 56 -6.58 13.27 -21.88
CA GLY A 56 -7.33 14.19 -21.01
C GLY A 56 -8.76 13.71 -20.76
N TYR A 57 -9.42 14.27 -19.75
CA TYR A 57 -10.76 13.83 -19.33
C TYR A 57 -11.80 14.00 -20.44
N ALA A 58 -11.81 15.14 -21.13
CA ALA A 58 -12.85 15.46 -22.12
C ALA A 58 -12.84 14.49 -23.32
N ARG A 59 -11.67 14.19 -23.89
CA ARG A 59 -11.53 13.34 -25.09
C ARG A 59 -11.54 11.85 -24.79
N ALA A 60 -11.09 11.45 -23.60
CA ALA A 60 -11.14 10.06 -23.17
C ALA A 60 -12.57 9.50 -23.27
N SER A 61 -12.67 8.29 -23.82
CA SER A 61 -13.93 7.58 -24.00
C SER A 61 -13.91 6.23 -23.29
N VAL A 62 -15.09 5.78 -22.83
CA VAL A 62 -15.24 4.44 -22.23
C VAL A 62 -14.89 3.33 -23.23
N ASP A 63 -15.01 3.62 -24.53
CA ASP A 63 -14.70 2.68 -25.61
C ASP A 63 -13.19 2.46 -25.73
N ALA A 64 -12.41 3.55 -25.77
CA ALA A 64 -10.95 3.48 -25.75
C ALA A 64 -10.43 2.77 -24.48
N ILE A 65 -11.07 3.01 -23.33
CA ILE A 65 -10.69 2.34 -22.07
C ILE A 65 -11.00 0.84 -22.13
N ALA A 66 -12.15 0.45 -22.69
CA ALA A 66 -12.51 -0.95 -22.84
C ALA A 66 -11.54 -1.70 -23.76
N GLU A 67 -11.15 -1.07 -24.87
CA GLU A 67 -10.16 -1.58 -25.81
C GLU A 67 -8.79 -1.75 -25.16
N GLU A 68 -8.28 -0.71 -24.50
CA GLU A 68 -6.99 -0.73 -23.76
C GLU A 68 -6.99 -1.81 -22.65
N ALA A 69 -8.11 -1.98 -21.95
CA ALA A 69 -8.25 -3.01 -20.91
C ALA A 69 -8.46 -4.44 -21.47
N GLY A 70 -8.65 -4.60 -22.79
CA GLY A 70 -8.98 -5.89 -23.40
C GLY A 70 -10.32 -6.47 -22.94
N VAL A 71 -11.30 -5.62 -22.63
CA VAL A 71 -12.64 -6.03 -22.17
C VAL A 71 -13.74 -5.50 -23.09
N ALA A 72 -14.90 -6.16 -23.11
CA ALA A 72 -16.06 -5.64 -23.83
C ALA A 72 -16.57 -4.35 -23.17
N LYS A 73 -17.02 -3.37 -23.97
CA LYS A 73 -17.62 -2.10 -23.53
C LYS A 73 -18.65 -2.28 -22.39
N GLN A 74 -19.60 -3.21 -22.56
CA GLN A 74 -20.63 -3.49 -21.55
C GLN A 74 -20.04 -3.91 -20.20
N THR A 75 -18.86 -4.52 -20.17
CA THR A 75 -18.17 -4.89 -18.92
C THR A 75 -17.80 -3.63 -18.14
N VAL A 76 -17.28 -2.59 -18.80
CA VAL A 76 -16.93 -1.32 -18.14
C VAL A 76 -18.18 -0.66 -17.55
N TYR A 77 -19.27 -0.57 -18.32
CA TYR A 77 -20.56 -0.05 -17.84
C TYR A 77 -21.11 -0.85 -16.65
N ASN A 78 -21.01 -2.19 -16.68
CA ASN A 78 -21.46 -3.04 -15.58
C ASN A 78 -20.66 -2.80 -14.28
N HIS A 79 -19.37 -2.47 -14.39
CA HIS A 79 -18.51 -2.24 -13.22
C HIS A 79 -18.59 -0.82 -12.67
N PHE A 80 -18.69 0.18 -13.53
CA PHE A 80 -18.50 1.59 -13.14
C PHE A 80 -19.67 2.49 -13.50
N GLY A 81 -20.61 2.04 -14.33
CA GLY A 81 -21.76 2.83 -14.78
C GLY A 81 -21.36 3.84 -15.86
N ASP A 82 -20.67 4.91 -15.48
CA ASP A 82 -20.35 6.02 -16.39
C ASP A 82 -18.86 6.42 -16.31
N LYS A 83 -18.46 7.33 -17.20
CA LYS A 83 -17.07 7.83 -17.29
C LYS A 83 -16.62 8.53 -16.01
N GLU A 84 -17.52 9.26 -15.35
CA GLU A 84 -17.23 10.06 -14.17
C GLU A 84 -16.94 9.16 -12.96
N ARG A 85 -17.80 8.17 -12.72
CA ARG A 85 -17.61 7.15 -11.69
C ARG A 85 -16.39 6.28 -11.96
N LEU A 86 -16.10 5.99 -13.22
CA LEU A 86 -14.87 5.32 -13.62
C LEU A 86 -13.63 6.16 -13.30
N PHE A 87 -13.65 7.46 -13.60
CA PHE A 87 -12.56 8.38 -13.29
C PHE A 87 -12.33 8.51 -11.78
N LEU A 88 -13.39 8.75 -11.00
CA LEU A 88 -13.32 8.80 -9.54
C LEU A 88 -12.77 7.48 -8.94
N ALA A 89 -13.22 6.33 -9.46
CA ALA A 89 -12.72 5.04 -9.04
C ALA A 89 -11.24 4.82 -9.41
N ALA A 90 -10.79 5.37 -10.54
CA ALA A 90 -9.39 5.34 -10.95
C ALA A 90 -8.51 6.18 -10.04
N VAL A 91 -8.93 7.41 -9.72
CA VAL A 91 -8.25 8.29 -8.75
C VAL A 91 -8.15 7.63 -7.38
N GLU A 92 -9.25 7.05 -6.89
CA GLU A 92 -9.28 6.37 -5.60
C GLU A 92 -8.38 5.12 -5.59
N GLY A 93 -8.33 4.36 -6.69
CA GLY A 93 -7.41 3.23 -6.83
C GLY A 93 -5.94 3.64 -6.74
N GLU A 94 -5.58 4.79 -7.30
CA GLU A 94 -4.23 5.34 -7.23
C GLU A 94 -3.88 5.81 -5.83
N ARG A 95 -4.82 6.49 -5.16
CA ARG A 95 -4.69 6.87 -3.75
C ARG A 95 -4.49 5.64 -2.85
N GLN A 96 -5.23 4.56 -3.11
CA GLN A 96 -5.07 3.29 -2.40
C GLN A 96 -3.71 2.64 -2.67
N ARG A 97 -3.17 2.72 -3.89
CA ARG A 97 -1.81 2.24 -4.19
C ARG A 97 -0.77 3.01 -3.37
N VAL A 98 -0.88 4.34 -3.32
CA VAL A 98 0.01 5.17 -2.49
C VAL A 98 -0.14 4.79 -1.02
N ALA A 99 -1.37 4.68 -0.51
CA ALA A 99 -1.64 4.30 0.88
C ALA A 99 -1.02 2.94 1.24
N ALA A 100 -1.11 1.95 0.35
CA ALA A 100 -0.59 0.60 0.57
C ALA A 100 0.93 0.56 0.77
N SER A 101 1.67 1.55 0.22
CA SER A 101 3.11 1.71 0.45
C SER A 101 3.44 2.17 1.87
N PHE A 102 2.46 2.64 2.64
CA PHE A 102 2.66 3.10 4.03
C PHE A 102 1.85 2.29 5.04
N THR A 103 0.96 1.40 4.60
CA THR A 103 0.30 0.46 5.52
C THR A 103 1.33 -0.50 6.10
N PRO A 104 1.48 -0.56 7.43
CA PRO A 104 2.13 -1.69 8.06
C PRO A 104 1.31 -2.91 7.68
N HIS A 105 1.92 -3.85 6.95
CA HIS A 105 1.29 -5.15 6.77
C HIS A 105 1.45 -5.88 8.09
N THR A 106 0.61 -5.55 9.08
CA THR A 106 0.47 -6.33 10.31
C THR A 106 0.13 -7.73 9.84
N SER A 107 1.10 -8.64 9.97
CA SER A 107 0.85 -10.06 9.79
C SER A 107 0.00 -10.52 10.96
N ALA A 108 -1.31 -10.23 10.92
CA ALA A 108 -2.30 -10.80 11.83
C ALA A 108 -2.54 -12.31 11.53
N ASN A 109 -1.72 -12.93 10.67
CA ASN A 109 -1.81 -14.36 10.38
C ASN A 109 -0.48 -14.95 9.86
N ALA A 110 0.63 -14.68 10.54
CA ALA A 110 1.76 -15.61 10.43
C ALA A 110 1.34 -16.86 11.22
N PRO A 111 1.21 -18.06 10.62
CA PRO A 111 0.98 -19.26 11.41
C PRO A 111 2.15 -19.42 12.39
N THR A 112 1.84 -19.33 13.69
CA THR A 112 2.79 -19.44 14.82
C THR A 112 3.27 -20.88 15.02
N THR A 113 3.63 -21.60 13.97
CA THR A 113 4.14 -22.97 14.07
C THR A 113 5.55 -23.06 13.50
N TRP A 114 6.49 -23.19 14.42
CA TRP A 114 7.93 -23.43 14.28
C TRP A 114 8.30 -24.77 13.57
N ASP A 115 7.44 -25.36 12.74
CA ASP A 115 7.76 -26.63 12.07
C ASP A 115 8.61 -26.45 10.81
N VAL A 116 9.80 -25.86 10.98
CA VAL A 116 10.92 -26.05 10.06
C VAL A 116 11.84 -27.08 10.70
N PRO A 117 12.13 -28.24 10.06
CA PRO A 117 13.10 -29.18 10.62
C PRO A 117 14.48 -28.53 10.65
N VAL A 118 14.94 -28.21 11.85
CA VAL A 118 16.28 -27.66 12.09
C VAL A 118 17.31 -28.73 11.74
N ARG A 119 18.07 -28.54 10.65
CA ARG A 119 19.29 -29.31 10.41
C ARG A 119 20.37 -28.84 11.40
N PRO A 120 21.14 -29.74 12.03
CA PRO A 120 22.18 -29.32 12.96
C PRO A 120 23.28 -28.54 12.22
N VAL A 121 23.48 -27.29 12.63
CA VAL A 121 24.55 -26.41 12.18
C VAL A 121 25.80 -26.75 13.00
N GLY A 122 26.91 -27.05 12.33
CA GLY A 122 28.22 -27.25 12.95
C GLY A 122 28.79 -25.97 13.60
N PRO A 123 29.90 -26.05 14.35
CA PRO A 123 30.33 -24.99 15.26
C PRO A 123 30.64 -23.67 14.54
N MET A 124 30.09 -22.59 15.11
CA MET A 124 30.22 -21.18 14.72
C MET A 124 31.68 -20.70 14.72
N GLY A 125 32.15 -20.25 13.56
CA GLY A 125 33.24 -19.26 13.47
C GLY A 125 32.71 -17.83 13.74
N PRO A 126 33.58 -16.85 14.04
CA PRO A 126 33.18 -15.51 14.44
C PRO A 126 32.40 -14.81 13.32
N ALA A 127 31.25 -14.23 13.69
CA ALA A 127 30.28 -13.63 12.81
C ALA A 127 30.84 -12.39 12.09
N GLU A 128 30.88 -12.43 10.76
CA GLU A 128 31.02 -11.23 9.93
C GLU A 128 29.76 -10.36 10.01
N PRO A 129 29.88 -9.03 10.03
CA PRO A 129 28.74 -8.12 10.02
C PRO A 129 28.05 -8.20 8.65
N ARG A 130 26.80 -8.67 8.64
CA ARG A 130 25.95 -8.69 7.43
C ARG A 130 25.60 -7.27 7.02
N GLY A 131 26.35 -6.75 6.05
CA GLY A 131 26.11 -5.47 5.38
C GLY A 131 24.95 -5.47 4.36
N PRO A 132 24.74 -4.36 3.64
CA PRO A 132 23.45 -3.83 3.17
C PRO A 132 22.88 -4.46 1.89
N ALA A 133 23.18 -5.74 1.61
CA ALA A 133 22.76 -6.38 0.36
C ALA A 133 21.27 -6.80 0.31
N LEU A 134 20.59 -6.88 1.45
CA LEU A 134 19.17 -7.26 1.54
C LEU A 134 18.18 -6.10 1.32
N ALA A 135 18.66 -4.87 1.19
CA ALA A 135 17.80 -3.69 1.07
C ALA A 135 17.14 -3.52 -0.32
N ARG A 136 17.62 -4.21 -1.36
CA ARG A 136 17.17 -3.98 -2.75
C ARG A 136 15.87 -4.70 -3.14
N ASP A 137 15.50 -5.77 -2.43
CA ASP A 137 14.27 -6.55 -2.69
C ASP A 137 13.20 -6.35 -1.60
N ALA A 138 13.53 -5.56 -0.59
CA ALA A 138 12.56 -5.14 0.41
C ALA A 138 11.71 -4.03 -0.21
N GLY A 139 10.49 -4.38 -0.66
CA GLY A 139 9.45 -3.36 -0.90
C GLY A 139 9.22 -2.49 0.34
N ALA A 140 8.17 -1.65 0.34
CA ALA A 140 7.83 -0.72 1.42
C ALA A 140 8.04 -1.26 2.87
N ARG A 141 7.84 -2.56 3.12
CA ARG A 141 8.14 -3.30 4.36
C ARG A 141 9.56 -3.07 4.90
N GLY A 142 10.60 -3.43 4.14
CA GLY A 142 11.97 -3.34 4.65
C GLY A 142 12.47 -1.89 4.70
N ALA A 143 11.85 -1.01 3.92
CA ALA A 143 12.20 0.40 3.89
C ALA A 143 11.80 1.13 5.18
N LEU A 144 10.65 0.79 5.80
CA LEU A 144 10.24 1.35 7.10
C LEU A 144 10.96 0.68 8.29
N GLU A 145 11.21 -0.63 8.22
CA GLU A 145 11.98 -1.35 9.25
C GLU A 145 13.44 -0.88 9.30
N ALA A 146 14.04 -0.59 8.15
CA ALA A 146 15.39 -0.03 8.06
C ALA A 146 15.51 1.32 8.78
N LEU A 147 14.43 2.09 8.86
CA LEU A 147 14.44 3.38 9.56
C LEU A 147 14.78 3.21 11.04
N ALA A 148 14.42 2.09 11.68
CA ALA A 148 14.68 1.85 13.10
C ALA A 148 16.18 1.87 13.45
N TRP A 149 17.06 1.59 12.49
CA TRP A 149 18.52 1.54 12.69
C TRP A 149 19.22 2.87 12.41
N LEU A 150 18.50 3.87 11.90
CA LEU A 150 19.02 5.20 11.61
C LEU A 150 18.87 6.12 12.82
N ASP A 151 19.64 7.21 12.87
CA ASP A 151 19.35 8.33 13.79
C ASP A 151 18.08 9.09 13.36
N ALA A 152 17.52 9.92 14.24
CA ALA A 152 16.31 10.69 13.96
C ALA A 152 16.36 11.48 12.63
N ARG A 153 17.48 12.15 12.33
CA ARG A 153 17.61 12.97 11.12
C ARG A 153 17.57 12.10 9.86
N ALA A 154 18.39 11.06 9.83
CA ALA A 154 18.49 10.14 8.70
C ALA A 154 17.18 9.34 8.51
N ALA A 155 16.51 8.96 9.59
CA ALA A 155 15.23 8.27 9.54
C ALA A 155 14.12 9.18 8.97
N LEU A 156 14.03 10.43 9.43
CA LEU A 156 13.07 11.41 8.91
C LEU A 156 13.33 11.74 7.44
N ALA A 157 14.59 11.90 7.04
CA ALA A 157 14.94 12.14 5.65
C ALA A 157 14.59 10.94 4.74
N ALA A 158 14.85 9.71 5.21
CA ALA A 158 14.50 8.50 4.48
C ALA A 158 12.99 8.29 4.35
N TYR A 159 12.23 8.56 5.42
CA TYR A 159 10.77 8.62 5.37
C TYR A 159 10.29 9.67 4.38
N GLY A 160 10.87 10.87 4.40
CA GLY A 160 10.51 11.94 3.47
C GLY A 160 10.71 11.54 2.01
N ARG A 161 11.82 10.86 1.69
CA ARG A 161 12.06 10.35 0.33
C ARG A 161 10.99 9.35 -0.10
N GLN A 162 10.58 8.43 0.78
CA GLN A 162 9.47 7.51 0.48
C GLN A 162 8.17 8.26 0.20
N VAL A 163 7.86 9.30 0.98
CA VAL A 163 6.69 10.17 0.77
C VAL A 163 6.75 10.84 -0.61
N LEU A 164 7.87 11.47 -0.96
CA LEU A 164 8.02 12.14 -2.25
C LEU A 164 7.94 11.16 -3.42
N THR A 165 8.61 10.00 -3.34
CA THR A 165 8.53 8.95 -4.37
C THR A 165 7.10 8.47 -4.57
N ALA A 166 6.32 8.31 -3.50
CA ALA A 166 4.97 7.80 -3.61
C ALA A 166 3.95 8.84 -4.12
N LEU A 167 4.08 10.11 -3.70
CA LEU A 167 3.09 11.16 -4.01
C LEU A 167 3.40 12.02 -5.23
N LEU A 168 4.68 12.08 -5.62
CA LEU A 168 5.17 12.87 -6.75
C LEU A 168 5.59 12.00 -7.93
N ASP A 169 5.29 10.71 -7.88
CA ASP A 169 5.29 9.84 -9.06
C ASP A 169 4.54 10.51 -10.23
N GLU A 170 5.04 10.31 -11.45
CA GLU A 170 4.55 10.98 -12.66
C GLU A 170 3.04 10.79 -12.82
N ARG A 171 2.57 9.55 -12.60
CA ARG A 171 1.16 9.17 -12.70
C ARG A 171 0.29 9.86 -11.64
N ALA A 172 0.75 9.89 -10.39
CA ALA A 172 0.03 10.53 -9.28
C ALA A 172 -0.10 12.04 -9.51
N SER A 173 0.98 12.69 -9.94
CA SER A 173 0.98 14.12 -10.21
C SER A 173 0.11 14.50 -11.42
N ALA A 174 0.16 13.71 -12.49
CA ALA A 174 -0.67 13.95 -13.67
C ALA A 174 -2.17 13.82 -13.36
N LEU A 175 -2.56 12.84 -12.54
CA LEU A 175 -3.94 12.70 -12.08
C LEU A 175 -4.37 13.87 -11.20
N ARG A 176 -3.54 14.27 -10.23
CA ARG A 176 -3.82 15.45 -9.38
C ARG A 176 -4.10 16.69 -10.25
N ARG A 177 -3.27 16.95 -11.25
CA ARG A 177 -3.47 18.05 -12.21
C ARG A 177 -4.80 17.91 -12.96
N LEU A 178 -5.12 16.72 -13.44
CA LEU A 178 -6.35 16.47 -14.19
C LEU A 178 -7.61 16.69 -13.33
N ILE A 179 -7.61 16.22 -12.08
CA ILE A 179 -8.73 16.44 -11.17
C ILE A 179 -8.92 17.94 -10.91
N ILE A 180 -7.84 18.66 -10.59
CA ILE A 180 -7.90 20.12 -10.34
C ILE A 180 -8.44 20.86 -11.57
N ALA A 181 -7.95 20.52 -12.77
CA ALA A 181 -8.37 21.15 -14.02
C ALA A 181 -9.85 20.91 -14.37
N GLU A 182 -10.42 19.78 -13.95
CA GLU A 182 -11.79 19.39 -14.28
C GLU A 182 -12.80 19.65 -13.15
N ALA A 183 -12.37 19.96 -11.93
CA ALA A 183 -13.24 20.17 -10.77
C ALA A 183 -14.21 21.36 -10.90
N GLU A 184 -13.91 22.32 -11.78
CA GLU A 184 -14.82 23.42 -12.08
C GLU A 184 -15.95 22.97 -13.02
N ARG A 185 -15.62 22.19 -14.05
CA ARG A 185 -16.58 21.63 -15.03
C ARG A 185 -17.38 20.45 -14.47
N HIS A 186 -16.79 19.70 -13.54
CA HIS A 186 -17.35 18.50 -12.92
C HIS A 186 -17.30 18.65 -11.38
N PRO A 187 -18.31 19.30 -10.75
CA PRO A 187 -18.29 19.58 -9.32
C PRO A 187 -18.20 18.35 -8.41
N SER A 188 -18.62 17.18 -8.90
CA SER A 188 -18.48 15.88 -8.22
C SER A 188 -17.03 15.44 -7.99
N LEU A 189 -16.05 16.05 -8.68
CA LEU A 189 -14.62 15.82 -8.47
C LEU A 189 -14.06 16.64 -7.29
N ARG A 190 -14.76 17.68 -6.83
CA ARG A 190 -14.27 18.55 -5.74
C ARG A 190 -13.97 17.81 -4.43
N PRO A 191 -14.78 16.83 -4.00
CA PRO A 191 -14.42 16.01 -2.84
C PRO A 191 -13.08 15.28 -3.02
N ALA A 192 -12.77 14.81 -4.23
CA ALA A 192 -11.48 14.17 -4.52
C ALA A 192 -10.31 15.17 -4.51
N CYS A 193 -10.53 16.46 -4.81
CA CYS A 193 -9.53 17.51 -4.58
C CYS A 193 -9.32 17.83 -3.09
N ALA A 194 -10.40 17.76 -2.30
CA ALA A 194 -10.37 18.10 -0.88
C ALA A 194 -9.86 16.95 0.00
N GLN A 195 -9.94 15.71 -0.49
CA GLN A 195 -9.26 14.56 0.09
C GLN A 195 -7.76 14.79 -0.01
N GLY A 196 -7.15 15.20 1.11
CA GLY A 196 -5.72 15.39 1.22
C GLY A 196 -4.95 14.07 1.12
N GLU A 197 -3.72 14.08 1.64
CA GLU A 197 -2.85 12.91 1.52
C GLU A 197 -3.38 11.69 2.28
N PRO A 198 -3.08 10.46 1.82
CA PRO A 198 -3.57 9.26 2.49
C PRO A 198 -3.15 9.23 3.97
N GLU A 199 -4.12 8.97 4.85
CA GLU A 199 -3.92 8.95 6.31
C GLU A 199 -2.76 8.03 6.73
N GLN A 200 -2.53 6.95 5.99
CA GLN A 200 -1.47 5.98 6.22
C GLN A 200 -0.07 6.62 6.22
N LEU A 201 0.17 7.67 5.43
CA LEU A 201 1.44 8.38 5.44
C LEU A 201 1.63 9.06 6.80
N VAL A 202 0.61 9.75 7.28
CA VAL A 202 0.63 10.47 8.56
C VAL A 202 0.79 9.47 9.71
N THR A 203 0.06 8.35 9.69
CA THR A 203 0.20 7.29 10.69
C THR A 203 1.63 6.73 10.75
N ALA A 204 2.24 6.45 9.60
CA ALA A 204 3.61 5.95 9.54
C ALA A 204 4.64 6.97 10.05
N GLY A 205 4.48 8.26 9.71
CA GLY A 205 5.34 9.33 10.21
C GLY A 205 5.18 9.55 11.72
N ALA A 206 3.95 9.46 12.23
CA ALA A 206 3.66 9.61 13.65
C ALA A 206 4.28 8.47 14.48
N GLU A 207 4.21 7.24 13.97
CA GLU A 207 4.87 6.07 14.58
C GLU A 207 6.40 6.24 14.59
N LEU A 208 6.99 6.75 13.50
CA LEU A 208 8.41 7.05 13.47
C LEU A 208 8.78 8.07 14.57
N LEU A 209 8.07 9.20 14.66
CA LEU A 209 8.31 10.25 15.64
C LEU A 209 8.11 9.77 17.09
N ARG A 210 7.11 8.91 17.33
CA ARG A 210 6.84 8.29 18.62
C ARG A 210 8.02 7.43 19.07
N ARG A 211 8.52 6.54 18.22
CA ARG A 211 9.69 5.70 18.53
C ARG A 211 10.93 6.53 18.85
N ARG A 212 11.14 7.62 18.12
CA ARG A 212 12.26 8.55 18.38
C ARG A 212 12.14 9.25 19.73
N SER A 213 10.90 9.51 20.15
CA SER A 213 10.63 10.08 21.48
C SER A 213 10.84 9.05 22.60
N GLU A 214 10.44 7.80 22.37
CA GLU A 214 10.63 6.70 23.34
C GLU A 214 12.10 6.40 23.63
N ILE A 215 12.98 6.52 22.62
CA ILE A 215 14.43 6.33 22.78
C ILE A 215 15.16 7.62 23.20
N GLY A 216 14.44 8.73 23.42
CA GLY A 216 14.99 10.00 23.89
C GLY A 216 15.75 10.83 22.84
N GLU A 217 15.65 10.50 21.55
CA GLU A 217 16.27 11.30 20.48
C GLU A 217 15.50 12.59 20.20
N LEU A 218 14.17 12.58 20.39
CA LEU A 218 13.28 13.73 20.19
C LEU A 218 12.31 13.88 21.36
N THR A 219 11.75 15.07 21.53
CA THR A 219 10.62 15.33 22.43
C THR A 219 9.46 15.89 21.60
N VAL A 220 8.59 15.01 21.10
CA VAL A 220 7.46 15.39 20.24
C VAL A 220 6.15 15.29 21.04
N PRO A 221 5.50 16.41 21.41
CA PRO A 221 4.29 16.38 22.23
C PRO A 221 3.10 15.71 21.54
N ASP A 222 2.95 15.95 20.24
CA ASP A 222 1.89 15.37 19.40
C ASP A 222 2.51 14.82 18.09
N PRO A 223 2.87 13.52 18.06
CA PRO A 223 3.46 12.90 16.89
C PRO A 223 2.57 12.94 15.65
N GLU A 224 1.25 12.92 15.80
CA GLU A 224 0.32 12.93 14.66
C GLU A 224 0.27 14.30 13.99
N VAL A 225 0.18 15.37 14.79
CA VAL A 225 0.25 16.74 14.29
C VAL A 225 1.60 17.02 13.65
N ALA A 226 2.70 16.64 14.31
CA ALA A 226 4.04 16.80 13.77
C ALA A 226 4.23 16.04 12.45
N ALA A 227 3.75 14.80 12.35
CA ALA A 227 3.81 14.03 11.11
C ALA A 227 3.01 14.69 9.98
N ARG A 228 1.79 15.18 10.27
CA ARG A 228 0.97 15.88 9.28
C ARG A 228 1.66 17.15 8.76
N GLN A 229 2.30 17.91 9.65
CA GLN A 229 3.08 19.08 9.29
C GLN A 229 4.30 18.73 8.42
N LEU A 230 5.01 17.65 8.77
CA LEU A 230 6.15 17.18 7.99
C LEU A 230 5.72 16.77 6.58
N VAL A 231 4.67 15.96 6.46
CA VAL A 231 4.13 15.53 5.16
C VAL A 231 3.68 16.74 4.35
N ALA A 232 2.94 17.67 4.94
CA ALA A 232 2.50 18.88 4.24
C ALA A 232 3.67 19.72 3.73
N LEU A 233 4.72 19.91 4.55
CA LEU A 233 5.94 20.61 4.16
C LEU A 233 6.64 19.92 2.99
N LEU A 234 6.90 18.62 3.11
CA LEU A 234 7.59 17.82 2.09
C LEU A 234 6.83 17.86 0.77
N VAL A 235 5.53 17.55 0.80
CA VAL A 235 4.69 17.47 -0.40
C VAL A 235 4.60 18.84 -1.07
N GLN A 236 4.37 19.92 -0.32
CA GLN A 236 4.28 21.25 -0.91
C GLN A 236 5.59 21.69 -1.55
N ARG A 237 6.73 21.43 -0.90
CA ARG A 237 8.04 21.76 -1.46
C ARG A 237 8.38 20.92 -2.68
N GLY A 238 8.11 19.61 -2.63
CA GLY A 238 8.35 18.72 -3.76
C GLY A 238 7.42 18.99 -4.94
N LEU A 239 6.16 19.35 -4.70
CA LEU A 239 5.26 19.86 -5.73
C LEU A 239 5.84 21.13 -6.36
N HIS A 240 6.30 22.10 -5.58
CA HIS A 240 6.88 23.31 -6.13
C HIS A 240 8.15 23.05 -6.95
N ALA A 241 9.06 22.18 -6.45
CA ALA A 241 10.28 21.80 -7.16
C ALA A 241 10.00 21.06 -8.47
N SER A 242 8.97 20.21 -8.49
CA SER A 242 8.48 19.53 -9.70
C SER A 242 7.54 20.39 -10.56
N VAL A 243 7.30 21.65 -10.20
CA VAL A 243 6.33 22.58 -10.82
C VAL A 243 4.93 21.94 -10.95
N TYR A 244 4.52 21.23 -9.91
CA TYR A 244 3.28 20.45 -9.80
C TYR A 244 3.25 19.21 -10.71
N GLY A 245 4.42 18.58 -10.88
CA GLY A 245 4.61 17.35 -11.64
C GLY A 245 4.46 17.52 -13.15
N THR A 246 4.87 18.67 -13.66
CA THR A 246 5.13 18.89 -15.10
C THR A 246 6.57 18.57 -15.47
N GLN A 247 7.45 18.47 -14.46
CA GLN A 247 8.82 18.01 -14.59
C GLN A 247 9.11 17.00 -13.47
N PRO A 248 9.97 16.00 -13.70
CA PRO A 248 10.34 15.06 -12.65
C PRO A 248 11.12 15.77 -11.53
N LEU A 249 10.84 15.41 -10.28
CA LEU A 249 11.70 15.79 -9.16
C LEU A 249 12.97 14.94 -9.23
N THR A 250 14.14 15.58 -9.30
CA THR A 250 15.40 14.82 -9.35
C THR A 250 15.72 14.19 -8.00
N ASP A 251 16.49 13.09 -8.01
CA ASP A 251 16.93 12.44 -6.76
C ASP A 251 17.74 13.40 -5.87
N GLU A 252 18.57 14.26 -6.48
CA GLU A 252 19.37 15.26 -5.75
C GLU A 252 18.47 16.27 -5.03
N GLU A 253 17.50 16.86 -5.74
CA GLU A 253 16.53 17.78 -5.14
C GLU A 253 15.70 17.09 -4.04
N ALA A 254 15.24 15.87 -4.29
CA ALA A 254 14.49 15.10 -3.29
C ALA A 254 15.31 14.85 -2.02
N VAL A 255 16.59 14.49 -2.16
CA VAL A 255 17.52 14.31 -1.03
C VAL A 255 17.69 15.61 -0.26
N THR A 256 18.02 16.72 -0.94
CA THR A 256 18.22 18.03 -0.29
C THR A 256 16.96 18.48 0.44
N LEU A 257 15.79 18.39 -0.19
CA LEU A 257 14.50 18.77 0.43
C LEU A 257 14.22 17.97 1.70
N CYS A 258 14.46 16.65 1.65
CA CYS A 258 14.20 15.77 2.78
C CYS A 258 15.20 15.98 3.92
N ASP A 259 16.47 16.21 3.62
CA ASP A 259 17.50 16.48 4.62
C ASP A 259 17.25 17.81 5.34
N GLU A 260 16.88 18.87 4.60
CA GLU A 260 16.52 20.17 5.18
C GLU A 260 15.27 20.08 6.07
N ALA A 261 14.24 19.35 5.62
CA ALA A 261 13.03 19.14 6.40
C ALA A 261 13.31 18.32 7.67
N ALA A 262 14.11 17.26 7.57
CA ALA A 262 14.52 16.46 8.71
C ALA A 262 15.33 17.27 9.71
N GLU A 263 16.27 18.10 9.24
CA GLU A 263 17.05 18.99 10.11
C GLU A 263 16.17 20.00 10.84
N LEU A 264 15.20 20.61 10.15
CA LEU A 264 14.22 21.52 10.77
C LEU A 264 13.46 20.84 11.91
N PHE A 265 12.96 19.62 11.68
CA PHE A 265 12.20 18.86 12.67
C PHE A 265 13.05 18.41 13.86
N VAL A 266 14.28 17.94 13.62
CA VAL A 266 15.21 17.57 14.69
C VAL A 266 15.58 18.78 15.53
N ARG A 267 15.79 19.96 14.92
CA ARG A 267 16.05 21.20 15.67
C ARG A 267 14.84 21.63 16.50
N ALA A 268 13.62 21.48 15.97
CA ALA A 268 12.39 21.86 16.64
C ALA A 268 12.04 20.96 17.84
N TYR A 269 12.37 19.68 17.77
CA TYR A 269 12.00 18.68 18.78
C TYR A 269 13.21 18.06 19.50
N ARG A 270 14.38 18.71 19.50
CA ARG A 270 15.56 18.20 20.20
C ARG A 270 15.24 18.05 21.70
N ALA A 271 15.48 16.86 22.25
CA ALA A 271 15.36 16.57 23.68
C ALA A 271 16.45 17.26 24.52
#